data_AF-A0A0D2KN71-F1
#
_entry.id   AF-A0A0D2KN71-F1
#
_cell.length_a   1.000
_cell.length_b   1.000
_cell.length_c   1.000
_cell.angle_alpha   90.00
_cell.angle_beta   90.00
_cell.angle_gamma   90.00
#
_symmetry.space_group_name_H-M   'P 1'
#
loop_
_entity.id
_entity.type
_entity.pdbx_description
1 polymer ?
#
loop_
_entity_poly.entity_id
_entity_poly.type
_entity_poly.pdbx_seq_one_letter_code
_entity_poly.pdbx_strand_id
1 'polypeptide(L)'
;MAQPKGFTIFARASSASPPRKSYMQSIPSMPRSEDEESIDCSSSSDGTHTPSSVASSTTTAVSITSAPSTDTVRTKPATRGKMDFSILEDLFAPETTTEETPSSSPLWYILTTALLLAFHKEKLIGELWTYLSRREREAYDAHDRETGDLLAIARRIREACLKASTLVGFPRAINALLALQQALKTTHPTLSTILESDPSLRATTTTTTSPASDPSAKAARGMRLFQRIYAQHTPRVLSSMSACSGGDLTHFAINCIYGELLAESSIIGDLETGLLEFVCCLADGCAPQAKGHFFGSVNLGAGRGTLRATVRLTDEVARQVHAERPWRDEADEDEDEDRDPGEWRFLDRVMVE
;
A
#
# COMPACT_ATOMS: atom_id res chain seq x y z
N MET A 1 -23.38 1.55 39.47
CA MET A 1 -22.24 1.08 38.67
C MET A 1 -22.82 0.47 37.38
N ALA A 2 -22.65 1.16 36.25
CA ALA A 2 -23.22 0.75 34.97
C ALA A 2 -22.26 -0.21 34.25
N GLN A 3 -22.79 -1.34 33.76
CA GLN A 3 -22.03 -2.28 32.94
C GLN A 3 -21.80 -1.73 31.52
N PRO A 4 -20.62 -1.95 30.92
CA PRO A 4 -20.39 -1.59 29.52
C PRO A 4 -21.08 -2.61 28.61
N LYS A 5 -21.97 -2.11 27.74
CA LYS A 5 -22.58 -2.87 26.66
C LYS A 5 -21.50 -3.23 25.63
N GLY A 6 -21.13 -4.51 25.57
CA GLY A 6 -20.28 -5.03 24.49
C GLY A 6 -21.03 -4.98 23.15
N PHE A 7 -20.39 -4.43 22.13
CA PHE A 7 -20.91 -4.44 20.76
C PHE A 7 -20.38 -5.68 20.02
N THR A 8 -21.30 -6.46 19.46
CA THR A 8 -21.02 -7.63 18.63
C THR A 8 -20.74 -7.17 17.19
N ILE A 9 -19.51 -7.34 16.71
CA ILE A 9 -19.21 -7.28 15.27
C ILE A 9 -19.73 -8.60 14.68
N PHE A 10 -20.72 -8.54 13.79
CA PHE A 10 -21.11 -9.69 12.98
C PHE A 10 -20.11 -9.82 11.82
N ALA A 11 -19.31 -10.88 11.82
CA ALA A 11 -18.69 -11.38 10.60
C ALA A 11 -19.57 -12.54 10.17
N ARG A 12 -20.54 -12.26 9.29
CA ARG A 12 -21.25 -13.33 8.57
C ARG A 12 -20.28 -13.82 7.51
N ALA A 13 -20.10 -15.13 7.37
CA ALA A 13 -19.33 -15.68 6.26
C ALA A 13 -20.00 -15.22 4.96
N SER A 14 -19.31 -14.37 4.21
CA SER A 14 -19.77 -13.96 2.87
C SER A 14 -19.68 -15.17 1.97
N SER A 15 -20.82 -15.63 1.45
CA SER A 15 -20.86 -16.55 0.32
C SER A 15 -20.25 -15.82 -0.87
N ALA A 16 -19.14 -16.33 -1.39
CA ALA A 16 -18.47 -15.76 -2.55
C ALA A 16 -19.45 -15.59 -3.72
N SER A 17 -19.71 -14.35 -4.12
CA SER A 17 -20.37 -14.05 -5.39
C SER A 17 -19.44 -14.44 -6.56
N PRO A 18 -19.98 -14.98 -7.67
CA PRO A 18 -19.16 -15.41 -8.79
C PRO A 18 -18.56 -14.19 -9.51
N PRO A 19 -17.36 -14.32 -10.12
CA PRO A 19 -16.73 -13.22 -10.82
C PRO A 19 -17.54 -12.83 -12.07
N ARG A 20 -17.67 -11.50 -12.30
CA ARG A 20 -18.22 -10.92 -13.53
C ARG A 20 -17.48 -11.48 -14.75
N LYS A 21 -18.24 -11.96 -15.75
CA LYS A 21 -17.73 -12.55 -17.00
C LYS A 21 -16.84 -11.57 -17.75
N SER A 22 -15.53 -11.82 -17.76
CA SER A 22 -14.64 -11.31 -18.81
C SER A 22 -14.57 -12.33 -19.95
N TYR A 23 -14.59 -11.81 -21.18
CA TYR A 23 -14.53 -12.56 -22.44
C TYR A 23 -13.31 -13.50 -22.46
N MET A 24 -13.52 -14.82 -22.41
CA MET A 24 -12.49 -15.79 -22.78
C MET A 24 -12.69 -16.18 -24.24
N GLN A 25 -11.79 -15.73 -25.10
CA GLN A 25 -11.59 -16.33 -26.42
C GLN A 25 -10.93 -17.70 -26.25
N SER A 26 -11.47 -18.69 -26.93
CA SER A 26 -11.12 -20.11 -26.86
C SER A 26 -9.67 -20.37 -27.28
N ILE A 27 -8.94 -21.15 -26.47
CA ILE A 27 -7.67 -21.77 -26.86
C ILE A 27 -7.94 -23.26 -27.17
N PRO A 28 -7.49 -23.82 -28.31
CA PRO A 28 -7.72 -25.22 -28.65
C PRO A 28 -6.86 -26.18 -27.82
N SER A 29 -7.47 -27.29 -27.40
CA SER A 29 -6.85 -28.40 -26.66
C SER A 29 -5.74 -29.10 -27.46
N MET A 30 -4.64 -29.44 -26.78
CA MET A 30 -3.62 -30.37 -27.26
C MET A 30 -3.76 -31.73 -26.54
N PRO A 31 -3.41 -32.85 -27.20
CA PRO A 31 -3.79 -34.19 -26.79
C PRO A 31 -2.85 -34.80 -25.73
N ARG A 32 -3.44 -35.75 -25.01
CA ARG A 32 -2.88 -36.58 -23.94
C ARG A 32 -2.01 -37.70 -24.56
N SER A 33 -0.84 -37.96 -24.00
CA SER A 33 -0.11 -39.22 -24.19
C SER A 33 0.17 -39.85 -22.83
N GLU A 34 -0.26 -41.10 -22.71
CA GLU A 34 0.13 -42.04 -21.66
C GLU A 34 1.54 -42.55 -21.98
N ASP A 35 2.35 -42.82 -20.95
CA ASP A 35 3.19 -44.02 -20.83
C ASP A 35 3.88 -44.06 -19.45
N GLU A 36 3.94 -45.29 -18.93
CA GLU A 36 4.47 -45.72 -17.63
C GLU A 36 6.02 -45.70 -17.55
N GLU A 37 6.58 -45.54 -16.35
CA GLU A 37 7.42 -46.55 -15.65
C GLU A 37 8.26 -45.93 -14.52
N SER A 38 8.35 -46.66 -13.41
CA SER A 38 9.16 -46.36 -12.22
C SER A 38 10.65 -46.66 -12.43
N ILE A 39 11.54 -46.01 -11.67
CA ILE A 39 12.74 -46.62 -11.03
C ILE A 39 13.24 -45.70 -9.90
N ASP A 40 13.70 -46.35 -8.82
CA ASP A 40 14.23 -45.82 -7.56
C ASP A 40 15.71 -45.36 -7.59
N CYS A 41 16.10 -44.69 -6.50
CA CYS A 41 17.43 -44.62 -5.84
C CYS A 41 18.51 -43.59 -6.25
N SER A 42 18.63 -42.57 -5.37
CA SER A 42 19.83 -42.12 -4.63
C SER A 42 21.16 -41.68 -5.30
N SER A 43 21.57 -40.47 -4.88
CA SER A 43 22.90 -40.05 -4.38
C SER A 43 23.72 -39.02 -5.19
N SER A 44 24.03 -37.94 -4.46
CA SER A 44 25.31 -37.22 -4.35
C SER A 44 25.89 -36.33 -5.47
N SER A 45 26.25 -35.13 -4.98
CA SER A 45 27.43 -34.29 -5.24
C SER A 45 27.46 -33.32 -6.42
N ASP A 46 27.63 -32.05 -6.01
CA ASP A 46 28.54 -31.01 -6.49
C ASP A 46 28.48 -30.49 -7.93
N GLY A 47 28.61 -29.16 -8.01
CA GLY A 47 29.20 -28.51 -9.17
C GLY A 47 28.36 -27.39 -9.77
N THR A 48 28.57 -26.18 -9.24
CA THR A 48 28.43 -24.91 -9.98
C THR A 48 28.94 -25.03 -11.41
N HIS A 49 28.24 -24.41 -12.38
CA HIS A 49 28.80 -23.48 -13.37
C HIS A 49 27.69 -22.99 -14.32
N THR A 50 27.36 -21.71 -14.24
CA THR A 50 26.78 -20.93 -15.34
C THR A 50 27.82 -20.74 -16.45
N PRO A 51 27.39 -20.73 -17.71
CA PRO A 51 27.91 -19.75 -18.67
C PRO A 51 26.80 -18.96 -19.37
N SER A 52 27.12 -17.68 -19.56
CA SER A 52 26.32 -16.66 -20.21
C SER A 52 26.23 -16.82 -21.73
N SER A 53 25.23 -16.10 -22.27
CA SER A 53 25.22 -15.42 -23.58
C SER A 53 25.08 -16.28 -24.83
N VAL A 54 24.06 -15.99 -25.63
CA VAL A 54 24.23 -15.24 -26.89
C VAL A 54 22.88 -14.73 -27.38
N ALA A 55 22.86 -13.45 -27.75
CA ALA A 55 21.81 -12.86 -28.56
C ALA A 55 21.83 -13.45 -29.97
N SER A 56 20.67 -13.67 -30.56
CA SER A 56 20.51 -13.79 -32.01
C SER A 56 19.27 -13.03 -32.43
N SER A 57 19.54 -11.93 -33.13
CA SER A 57 18.57 -11.17 -33.89
C SER A 57 18.21 -11.96 -35.15
N THR A 58 16.92 -12.20 -35.37
CA THR A 58 16.41 -12.53 -36.70
C THR A 58 15.27 -11.57 -37.02
N THR A 59 15.55 -10.67 -37.95
CA THR A 59 14.59 -9.80 -38.61
C THR A 59 13.73 -10.61 -39.56
N THR A 60 12.40 -10.55 -39.41
CA THR A 60 11.48 -10.93 -40.47
C THR A 60 10.39 -9.85 -40.57
N ALA A 61 10.48 -9.05 -41.64
CA ALA A 61 9.43 -8.14 -42.06
C ALA A 61 8.42 -8.93 -42.90
N VAL A 62 7.12 -8.83 -42.60
CA VAL A 62 6.06 -9.09 -43.59
C VAL A 62 4.86 -8.16 -43.38
N SER A 63 4.69 -7.34 -44.42
CA SER A 63 3.52 -6.71 -45.05
C SER A 63 2.19 -6.50 -44.33
N ILE A 64 1.74 -5.27 -44.56
CA ILE A 64 0.46 -4.62 -44.32
C ILE A 64 -0.64 -5.23 -45.20
N THR A 65 -1.80 -5.51 -44.61
CA THR A 65 -3.08 -5.56 -45.34
C THR A 65 -4.12 -4.68 -44.63
N SER A 66 -4.76 -3.85 -45.45
CA SER A 66 -5.72 -2.81 -45.08
C SER A 66 -7.11 -3.38 -44.83
N ALA A 67 -7.78 -2.89 -43.78
CA ALA A 67 -9.20 -3.09 -43.52
C ALA A 67 -9.90 -1.72 -43.32
N PRO A 68 -11.19 -1.59 -43.70
CA PRO A 68 -11.83 -0.30 -43.94
C PRO A 68 -12.24 0.41 -42.66
N SER A 69 -12.18 1.75 -42.72
CA SER A 69 -12.42 2.68 -41.63
C SER A 69 -13.91 2.88 -41.37
N THR A 70 -14.39 2.51 -40.18
CA THR A 70 -15.64 3.04 -39.61
C THR A 70 -15.31 4.24 -38.73
N ASP A 71 -15.80 5.39 -39.17
CA ASP A 71 -15.62 6.71 -38.57
C ASP A 71 -16.31 6.75 -37.20
N THR A 72 -15.55 6.47 -36.15
CA THR A 72 -15.96 6.73 -34.76
C THR A 72 -15.27 8.01 -34.34
N VAL A 73 -16.07 9.04 -34.05
CA VAL A 73 -15.63 10.31 -33.49
C VAL A 73 -14.83 10.01 -32.22
N ARG A 74 -13.50 10.03 -32.37
CA ARG A 74 -12.55 9.87 -31.27
C ARG A 74 -12.63 11.14 -30.43
N THR A 75 -13.54 11.15 -29.45
CA THR A 75 -13.51 12.11 -28.35
C THR A 75 -12.12 12.03 -27.72
N LYS A 76 -11.36 13.13 -27.82
CA LYS A 76 -10.06 13.26 -27.16
C LYS A 76 -10.25 12.94 -25.67
N PRO A 77 -9.41 12.08 -25.06
CA PRO A 77 -9.46 11.92 -23.61
C PRO A 77 -9.21 13.28 -22.98
N ALA A 78 -10.07 13.66 -22.02
CA ALA A 78 -9.91 14.87 -21.24
C ALA A 78 -8.45 14.97 -20.75
N THR A 79 -7.85 16.15 -20.91
CA THR A 79 -6.54 16.45 -20.34
C THR A 79 -6.57 16.10 -18.85
N ARG A 80 -5.87 15.02 -18.45
CA ARG A 80 -5.68 14.65 -17.05
C ARG A 80 -5.22 15.89 -16.30
N GLY A 81 -6.03 16.38 -15.38
CA GLY A 81 -5.60 17.42 -14.45
C GLY A 81 -4.36 16.93 -13.71
N LYS A 82 -3.37 17.79 -13.54
CA LYS A 82 -2.20 17.52 -12.70
C LYS A 82 -2.69 17.40 -11.24
N MET A 83 -2.15 16.45 -10.50
CA MET A 83 -2.45 16.30 -9.07
C MET A 83 -1.99 17.55 -8.30
N ASP A 84 -2.88 18.08 -7.47
CA ASP A 84 -2.64 19.23 -6.59
C ASP A 84 -2.28 18.72 -5.20
N PHE A 85 -0.97 18.59 -4.95
CA PHE A 85 -0.44 18.12 -3.68
C PHE A 85 -0.53 19.16 -2.56
N SER A 86 -0.65 20.45 -2.87
CA SER A 86 -0.81 21.50 -1.84
C SER A 86 -2.13 21.32 -1.08
N ILE A 87 -3.23 21.03 -1.80
CA ILE A 87 -4.51 20.75 -1.15
C ILE A 87 -4.40 19.56 -0.18
N LEU A 88 -3.65 18.52 -0.57
CA LEU A 88 -3.45 17.33 0.27
C LEU A 88 -2.62 17.63 1.53
N GLU A 89 -1.63 18.49 1.39
CA GLU A 89 -0.80 18.97 2.50
C GLU A 89 -1.61 19.82 3.49
N ASP A 90 -2.43 20.73 2.98
CA ASP A 90 -3.25 21.67 3.78
C ASP A 90 -4.25 20.94 4.70
N LEU A 91 -4.69 19.74 4.33
CA LEU A 91 -5.57 18.91 5.18
C LEU A 91 -4.94 18.52 6.52
N PHE A 92 -3.61 18.56 6.61
CA PHE A 92 -2.85 18.27 7.83
C PHE A 92 -2.15 19.51 8.41
N ALA A 93 -2.44 20.71 7.89
CA ALA A 93 -1.94 21.94 8.47
C ALA A 93 -2.56 22.18 9.85
N PRO A 94 -1.80 22.67 10.85
CA PRO A 94 -2.37 23.01 12.15
C PRO A 94 -3.36 24.18 12.01
N GLU A 95 -4.54 24.08 12.64
CA GLU A 95 -5.59 25.12 12.58
C GLU A 95 -5.16 26.46 13.21
N THR A 96 -4.09 26.49 14.01
CA THR A 96 -3.58 27.69 14.69
C THR A 96 -2.05 27.66 14.78
N THR A 97 -1.35 28.28 13.83
CA THR A 97 0.08 28.58 14.02
C THR A 97 0.33 30.04 13.70
N THR A 98 0.45 30.84 14.76
CA THR A 98 0.98 32.20 14.78
C THR A 98 2.52 32.23 14.80
N GLU A 99 3.19 31.09 14.65
CA GLU A 99 4.66 30.98 14.61
C GLU A 99 5.17 30.74 13.18
N GLU A 100 6.30 31.37 12.89
CA GLU A 100 7.01 31.35 11.62
C GLU A 100 7.40 29.91 11.24
N THR A 101 6.85 29.45 10.11
CA THR A 101 7.00 28.17 9.41
C THR A 101 6.41 26.90 10.09
N PRO A 102 5.09 26.63 9.92
CA PRO A 102 4.53 25.32 10.28
C PRO A 102 5.12 24.23 9.37
N SER A 103 6.03 23.42 9.91
CA SER A 103 6.46 22.18 9.24
C SER A 103 5.26 21.23 9.18
N SER A 104 4.75 20.98 7.97
CA SER A 104 3.63 20.06 7.77
C SER A 104 4.02 18.64 8.17
N SER A 105 3.11 17.94 8.86
CA SER A 105 3.32 16.58 9.35
C SER A 105 3.71 15.62 8.22
N PRO A 106 4.71 14.75 8.38
CA PRO A 106 5.08 13.78 7.33
C PRO A 106 3.97 12.78 7.00
N LEU A 107 2.95 12.69 7.87
CA LEU A 107 1.82 11.80 7.73
C LEU A 107 1.06 12.01 6.40
N TRP A 108 0.87 13.24 5.93
CA TRP A 108 0.06 13.49 4.73
C TRP A 108 0.67 12.81 3.50
N TYR A 109 1.99 12.88 3.30
CA TYR A 109 2.63 12.27 2.14
C TYR A 109 2.89 10.77 2.31
N ILE A 110 2.99 10.27 3.55
CA ILE A 110 2.98 8.84 3.85
C ILE A 110 1.65 8.23 3.40
N LEU A 111 0.52 8.83 3.82
CA LEU A 111 -0.82 8.35 3.46
C LEU A 111 -1.13 8.57 1.98
N THR A 112 -0.70 9.71 1.41
CA THR A 112 -0.81 9.96 -0.04
C THR A 112 -0.06 8.90 -0.84
N THR A 113 1.15 8.52 -0.42
CA THR A 113 1.89 7.42 -1.06
C THR A 113 1.07 6.14 -1.08
N ALA A 114 0.53 5.72 0.06
CA ALA A 114 -0.29 4.53 0.16
C ALA A 114 -1.55 4.58 -0.72
N LEU A 115 -2.24 5.72 -0.74
CA LEU A 115 -3.43 5.96 -1.57
C LEU A 115 -3.12 5.95 -3.07
N LEU A 116 -1.98 6.51 -3.48
CA LEU A 116 -1.54 6.46 -4.88
C LEU A 116 -1.29 5.02 -5.34
N LEU A 117 -0.77 4.15 -4.47
CA LEU A 117 -0.66 2.72 -4.77
C LEU A 117 -2.04 2.07 -4.81
N ALA A 118 -2.91 2.32 -3.83
CA ALA A 118 -4.26 1.75 -3.76
C ALA A 118 -5.11 2.11 -4.99
N PHE A 119 -5.00 3.34 -5.50
CA PHE A 119 -5.71 3.79 -6.70
C PHE A 119 -4.97 3.49 -8.02
N HIS A 120 -3.87 2.73 -7.98
CA HIS A 120 -3.10 2.34 -9.17
C HIS A 120 -2.53 3.55 -9.95
N LYS A 121 -2.00 4.52 -9.21
CA LYS A 121 -1.41 5.77 -9.73
C LYS A 121 0.07 5.88 -9.36
N GLU A 122 0.80 4.78 -9.45
CA GLU A 122 2.18 4.64 -8.98
C GLU A 122 3.13 5.63 -9.67
N LYS A 123 2.83 6.04 -10.91
CA LYS A 123 3.58 7.08 -11.63
C LYS A 123 3.59 8.44 -10.92
N LEU A 124 2.52 8.77 -10.18
CA LEU A 124 2.40 10.03 -9.45
C LEU A 124 3.34 10.10 -8.24
N ILE A 125 3.99 9.00 -7.83
CA ILE A 125 5.00 9.01 -6.77
C ILE A 125 6.22 9.87 -7.16
N GLY A 126 6.62 9.87 -8.44
CA GLY A 126 7.67 10.76 -8.93
C GLY A 126 7.26 12.24 -8.91
N GLU A 127 5.97 12.52 -9.13
CA GLU A 127 5.42 13.87 -9.04
C GLU A 127 5.33 14.35 -7.58
N LEU A 128 4.91 13.47 -6.66
CA LEU A 128 4.90 13.73 -5.21
C LEU A 128 6.32 14.08 -4.71
N TRP A 129 7.33 13.29 -5.12
CA TRP A 129 8.73 13.60 -4.81
C TRP A 129 9.17 14.96 -5.35
N THR A 130 8.80 15.27 -6.60
CA THR A 130 9.14 16.56 -7.22
C THR A 130 8.46 17.73 -6.52
N TYR A 131 7.23 17.53 -6.03
CA TYR A 131 6.54 18.53 -5.22
C TYR A 131 7.26 18.76 -3.89
N LEU A 132 7.49 17.69 -3.12
CA LEU A 132 8.15 17.76 -1.81
C LEU A 132 9.56 18.36 -1.88
N SER A 133 10.36 17.93 -2.86
CA SER A 133 11.73 18.41 -2.98
C SER A 133 11.85 19.89 -3.37
N ARG A 134 10.91 20.42 -4.16
CA ARG A 134 10.86 21.87 -4.43
C ARG A 134 10.44 22.65 -3.18
N ARG A 135 9.45 22.15 -2.45
CA ARG A 135 8.97 22.77 -1.21
C ARG A 135 10.09 22.87 -0.16
N GLU A 136 10.87 21.81 0.04
CA GLU A 136 11.99 21.85 1.00
C GLU A 136 13.07 22.86 0.58
N ARG A 137 13.35 22.99 -0.72
CA ARG A 137 14.29 24.00 -1.24
C ARG A 137 13.81 25.43 -0.97
N GLU A 138 12.51 25.67 -1.05
CA GLU A 138 11.91 26.98 -0.80
C GLU A 138 11.89 27.33 0.71
N ALA A 139 11.97 26.33 1.59
CA ALA A 139 11.89 26.51 3.04
C ALA A 139 13.24 26.81 3.72
N TYR A 140 14.39 26.50 3.10
CA TYR A 140 15.70 26.58 3.76
C TYR A 140 16.79 27.25 2.92
N ASP A 141 17.56 28.16 3.55
CA ASP A 141 18.78 28.74 2.98
C ASP A 141 20.05 27.87 3.20
N ALA A 142 19.96 26.80 4.01
CA ALA A 142 21.12 25.98 4.43
C ALA A 142 21.13 24.58 3.78
N HIS A 143 22.14 24.32 2.94
CA HIS A 143 22.24 23.15 2.05
C HIS A 143 22.36 21.77 2.75
N ASP A 144 23.04 21.69 3.89
CA ASP A 144 23.24 20.40 4.59
C ASP A 144 21.94 19.90 5.26
N ARG A 145 21.12 20.82 5.77
CA ARG A 145 19.82 20.50 6.38
C ARG A 145 18.82 20.02 5.33
N GLU A 146 18.77 20.73 4.19
CA GLU A 146 17.99 20.34 3.00
C GLU A 146 18.30 18.89 2.59
N THR A 147 19.59 18.53 2.50
CA THR A 147 20.02 17.18 2.10
C THR A 147 19.51 16.10 3.08
N GLY A 148 19.60 16.35 4.39
CA GLY A 148 19.13 15.43 5.42
C GLY A 148 17.61 15.22 5.39
N ASP A 149 16.85 16.31 5.23
CA ASP A 149 15.38 16.28 5.19
C ASP A 149 14.87 15.59 3.92
N LEU A 150 15.48 15.86 2.77
CA LEU A 150 15.18 15.17 1.51
C LEU A 150 15.45 13.67 1.57
N LEU A 151 16.54 13.23 2.22
CA LEU A 151 16.80 11.81 2.47
C LEU A 151 15.72 11.18 3.35
N ALA A 152 15.30 11.87 4.40
CA ALA A 152 14.25 11.39 5.30
C ALA A 152 12.90 11.25 4.58
N ILE A 153 12.54 12.22 3.72
CA ILE A 153 11.35 12.17 2.87
C ILE A 153 11.41 10.97 1.92
N ALA A 154 12.51 10.80 1.17
CA ALA A 154 12.66 9.71 0.22
C ALA A 154 12.57 8.34 0.90
N ARG A 155 13.18 8.19 2.07
CA ARG A 155 13.12 6.97 2.89
C ARG A 155 11.71 6.66 3.38
N ARG A 156 10.94 7.67 3.80
CA ARG A 156 9.53 7.49 4.17
C ARG A 156 8.66 7.10 2.99
N ILE A 157 8.85 7.69 1.80
CA ILE A 157 8.11 7.25 0.60
C ILE A 157 8.44 5.78 0.28
N ARG A 158 9.74 5.39 0.30
CA ARG A 158 10.15 3.99 0.08
C ARG A 158 9.51 3.03 1.08
N GLU A 159 9.52 3.40 2.35
CA GLU A 159 8.95 2.60 3.44
C GLU A 159 7.43 2.50 3.31
N ALA A 160 6.74 3.60 2.99
CA ALA A 160 5.29 3.60 2.78
C ALA A 160 4.88 2.71 1.59
N CYS A 161 5.61 2.77 0.47
CA CYS A 161 5.40 1.86 -0.66
C CYS A 161 5.51 0.39 -0.24
N LEU A 162 6.54 0.04 0.54
CA LEU A 162 6.76 -1.33 0.97
C LEU A 162 5.69 -1.79 1.97
N LYS A 163 5.36 -0.99 2.99
CA LYS A 163 4.30 -1.32 3.96
C LYS A 163 2.93 -1.47 3.29
N ALA A 164 2.57 -0.56 2.38
CA ALA A 164 1.29 -0.61 1.66
C ALA A 164 1.16 -1.84 0.76
N SER A 165 2.28 -2.38 0.25
CA SER A 165 2.30 -3.56 -0.63
C SER A 165 1.60 -4.80 -0.06
N THR A 166 1.49 -4.88 1.26
CA THR A 166 0.83 -5.99 1.98
C THR A 166 -0.68 -6.01 1.76
N LEU A 167 -1.27 -4.86 1.44
CA LEU A 167 -2.71 -4.68 1.21
C LEU A 167 -3.02 -4.41 -0.26
N VAL A 168 -2.19 -3.63 -0.95
CA VAL A 168 -2.47 -3.17 -2.34
C VAL A 168 -1.70 -3.95 -3.40
N GLY A 169 -0.84 -4.88 -2.98
CA GLY A 169 -0.09 -5.76 -3.86
C GLY A 169 1.34 -5.30 -4.17
N PHE A 170 2.25 -6.28 -4.20
CA PHE A 170 3.68 -6.07 -4.45
C PHE A 170 4.02 -5.43 -5.81
N PRO A 171 3.35 -5.75 -6.93
CA PRO A 171 3.62 -5.10 -8.21
C PRO A 171 3.42 -3.57 -8.19
N ARG A 172 2.47 -3.06 -7.38
CA ARG A 172 2.25 -1.61 -7.25
C ARG A 172 3.42 -0.94 -6.55
N ALA A 173 3.93 -1.56 -5.48
CA ALA A 173 5.10 -1.06 -4.79
C ALA A 173 6.35 -1.04 -5.70
N ILE A 174 6.58 -2.07 -6.51
CA ILE A 174 7.67 -2.08 -7.49
C ILE A 174 7.57 -0.89 -8.44
N ASN A 175 6.40 -0.69 -9.06
CA ASN A 175 6.18 0.40 -10.02
C ASN A 175 6.36 1.78 -9.37
N ALA A 176 5.87 1.95 -8.14
CA ALA A 176 6.00 3.18 -7.37
C ALA A 176 7.46 3.50 -7.02
N LEU A 177 8.22 2.49 -6.57
CA LEU A 177 9.64 2.63 -6.24
C LEU A 177 10.48 2.94 -7.49
N LEU A 178 10.17 2.35 -8.64
CA LEU A 178 10.81 2.68 -9.91
C LEU A 178 10.51 4.13 -10.34
N ALA A 179 9.26 4.59 -10.18
CA ALA A 179 8.90 5.98 -10.46
C ALA A 179 9.65 6.96 -9.54
N LEU A 180 9.74 6.65 -8.24
CA LEU A 180 10.53 7.42 -7.28
C LEU A 180 12.01 7.46 -7.67
N GLN A 181 12.62 6.31 -7.98
CA GLN A 181 14.03 6.22 -8.36
C GLN A 181 14.33 7.05 -9.61
N GLN A 182 13.47 7.00 -10.63
CA GLN A 182 13.64 7.81 -11.83
C GLN A 182 13.60 9.31 -11.52
N ALA A 183 12.65 9.74 -10.66
CA ALA A 183 12.55 11.14 -10.26
C ALA A 183 13.77 11.59 -9.44
N LEU A 184 14.25 10.76 -8.50
CA LEU A 184 15.48 10.99 -7.74
C LEU A 184 16.70 11.12 -8.63
N LYS A 185 16.92 10.20 -9.57
CA LYS A 185 18.05 10.26 -10.52
C LYS A 185 18.04 11.52 -11.36
N THR A 186 16.85 11.98 -11.75
CA THR A 186 16.68 13.16 -12.59
C THR A 186 16.90 14.46 -11.80
N THR A 187 16.42 14.51 -10.55
CA THR A 187 16.37 15.77 -9.77
C THR A 187 17.49 15.89 -8.74
N HIS A 188 17.95 14.77 -8.16
CA HIS A 188 18.88 14.71 -7.04
C HIS A 188 19.81 13.46 -7.16
N PRO A 189 20.72 13.41 -8.16
CA PRO A 189 21.54 12.23 -8.43
C PRO A 189 22.42 11.81 -7.25
N THR A 190 22.98 12.77 -6.48
CA THR A 190 23.75 12.47 -5.26
C THR A 190 22.91 11.76 -4.21
N LEU A 191 21.67 12.20 -3.98
CA LEU A 191 20.74 11.52 -3.06
C LEU A 191 20.40 10.11 -3.56
N SER A 192 20.21 9.95 -4.88
CA SER A 192 19.97 8.63 -5.47
C SER A 192 21.11 7.65 -5.15
N THR A 193 22.37 8.07 -5.28
CA THR A 193 23.53 7.22 -4.95
C THR A 193 23.58 6.82 -3.47
N ILE A 194 23.26 7.76 -2.58
CA ILE A 194 23.19 7.48 -1.13
C ILE A 194 22.10 6.44 -0.85
N LEU A 195 20.89 6.65 -1.40
CA LEU A 195 19.74 5.77 -1.20
C LEU A 195 19.92 4.37 -1.78
N GLU A 196 20.64 4.24 -2.91
CA GLU A 196 21.02 2.96 -3.51
C GLU A 196 21.98 2.15 -2.61
N SER A 197 22.71 2.84 -1.72
CA SER A 197 23.62 2.23 -0.75
C SER A 197 22.97 1.97 0.62
N ASP A 198 21.68 2.32 0.80
CA ASP A 198 20.98 2.08 2.06
C ASP A 198 20.89 0.57 2.35
N PRO A 199 21.24 0.11 3.57
CA PRO A 199 21.06 -1.27 3.95
C PRO A 199 19.56 -1.61 4.05
N SER A 200 19.21 -2.86 3.75
CA SER A 200 17.85 -3.32 4.01
C SER A 200 17.59 -3.36 5.52
N LEU A 201 16.51 -2.70 5.96
CA LEU A 201 16.03 -2.79 7.35
C LEU A 201 15.59 -4.21 7.75
N ARG A 202 15.40 -5.09 6.76
CA ARG A 202 14.93 -6.47 6.96
C ARG A 202 16.05 -7.49 6.76
N ALA A 203 17.23 -7.07 6.34
CA ALA A 203 18.37 -7.96 6.23
C ALA A 203 18.81 -8.44 7.61
N THR A 204 18.81 -9.76 7.81
CA THR A 204 19.45 -10.42 8.93
C THR A 204 20.97 -10.23 8.75
N THR A 205 21.59 -9.32 9.50
CA THR A 205 23.05 -9.19 9.47
C THR A 205 23.65 -10.44 10.11
N THR A 206 24.29 -11.28 9.28
CA THR A 206 24.97 -12.53 9.67
C THR A 206 26.10 -12.33 10.68
N THR A 207 26.48 -11.09 10.97
CA THR A 207 27.59 -10.72 11.83
C THR A 207 27.19 -10.21 13.21
N THR A 208 25.89 -10.12 13.53
CA THR A 208 25.47 -9.66 14.85
C THR A 208 24.49 -10.63 15.50
N THR A 209 24.85 -11.06 16.71
CA THR A 209 23.95 -11.54 17.77
C THR A 209 23.00 -10.44 18.25
N SER A 210 22.48 -9.62 17.33
CA SER A 210 21.54 -8.56 17.63
C SER A 210 20.16 -9.19 17.85
N PRO A 211 19.48 -8.92 18.97
CA PRO A 211 18.14 -9.45 19.24
C PRO A 211 17.13 -9.14 18.13
N ALA A 212 17.35 -8.13 17.29
CA ALA A 212 16.44 -7.72 16.23
C ALA A 212 16.40 -8.67 15.01
N SER A 213 17.39 -9.55 14.85
CA SER A 213 17.50 -10.51 13.74
C SER A 213 16.96 -11.91 14.09
N ASP A 214 16.62 -12.15 15.36
CA ASP A 214 15.97 -13.36 15.85
C ASP A 214 14.52 -13.47 15.31
N PRO A 215 14.15 -14.58 14.62
CA PRO A 215 12.76 -14.84 14.22
C PRO A 215 11.75 -14.71 15.37
N SER A 216 12.12 -15.11 16.59
CA SER A 216 11.28 -14.96 17.78
C SER A 216 11.04 -13.49 18.14
N ALA A 217 12.08 -12.65 18.03
CA ALA A 217 11.95 -11.21 18.27
C ALA A 217 11.11 -10.51 17.19
N LYS A 218 11.22 -10.93 15.92
CA LYS A 218 10.35 -10.48 14.83
C LYS A 218 8.88 -10.83 15.09
N ALA A 219 8.60 -12.07 15.47
CA ALA A 219 7.26 -12.50 15.84
C ALA A 219 6.71 -11.72 17.05
N ALA A 220 7.54 -11.51 18.08
CA ALA A 220 7.16 -10.78 19.28
C ALA A 220 6.81 -9.31 18.99
N ARG A 221 7.59 -8.62 18.15
CA ARG A 221 7.26 -7.25 17.75
C ARG A 221 6.01 -7.19 16.86
N GLY A 222 5.83 -8.15 15.96
CA GLY A 222 4.62 -8.26 15.14
C GLY A 222 3.37 -8.45 15.98
N MET A 223 3.42 -9.40 16.93
CA MET A 223 2.33 -9.65 17.88
C MET A 223 2.05 -8.41 18.75
N ARG A 224 3.08 -7.69 19.21
CA ARG A 224 2.89 -6.46 19.99
C ARG A 224 2.15 -5.39 19.19
N LEU A 225 2.54 -5.13 17.94
CA LEU A 225 1.83 -4.17 17.09
C LEU A 225 0.38 -4.63 16.84
N PHE A 226 0.18 -5.91 16.50
CA PHE A 226 -1.14 -6.51 16.29
C PHE A 226 -2.04 -6.36 17.53
N GLN A 227 -1.50 -6.59 18.72
CA GLN A 227 -2.21 -6.40 19.99
C GLN A 227 -2.58 -4.95 20.25
N ARG A 228 -1.73 -3.99 19.87
CA ARG A 228 -2.05 -2.57 19.99
C ARG A 228 -3.18 -2.16 19.03
N ILE A 229 -3.17 -2.67 17.80
CA ILE A 229 -4.21 -2.39 16.79
C ILE A 229 -5.55 -2.97 17.25
N TYR A 230 -5.60 -4.26 17.56
CA TYR A 230 -6.87 -4.95 17.82
C TYR A 230 -7.31 -4.95 19.30
N ALA A 231 -6.41 -4.63 20.24
CA ALA A 231 -6.67 -4.51 21.67
C ALA A 231 -7.46 -5.72 22.22
N GLN A 232 -8.60 -5.48 22.88
CA GLN A 232 -9.46 -6.55 23.41
C GLN A 232 -9.98 -7.53 22.34
N HIS A 233 -9.93 -7.17 21.05
CA HIS A 233 -10.38 -8.02 19.95
C HIS A 233 -9.30 -8.95 19.40
N THR A 234 -8.03 -8.80 19.81
CA THR A 234 -6.92 -9.62 19.31
C THR A 234 -7.21 -11.12 19.34
N PRO A 235 -7.68 -11.73 20.45
CA PRO A 235 -7.93 -13.19 20.49
C PRO A 235 -8.95 -13.64 19.44
N ARG A 236 -9.99 -12.83 19.22
CA ARG A 236 -11.06 -13.13 18.27
C ARG A 236 -10.54 -13.04 16.82
N VAL A 237 -9.76 -12.01 16.50
CA VAL A 237 -9.22 -11.83 15.14
C VAL A 237 -8.25 -12.98 14.81
N LEU A 238 -7.33 -13.31 15.72
CA LEU A 238 -6.40 -14.43 15.54
C LEU A 238 -7.14 -15.76 15.41
N SER A 239 -8.15 -16.02 16.24
CA SER A 239 -8.94 -17.24 16.13
C SER A 239 -9.66 -17.34 14.79
N SER A 240 -10.21 -16.23 14.29
CA SER A 240 -10.90 -16.20 12.99
C SER A 240 -9.94 -16.43 11.82
N MET A 241 -8.78 -15.76 11.83
CA MET A 241 -7.73 -15.95 10.82
C MET A 241 -7.14 -17.37 10.85
N SER A 242 -6.99 -17.96 12.04
CA SER A 242 -6.46 -19.32 12.18
C SER A 242 -7.46 -20.33 11.64
N ALA A 243 -8.74 -20.19 11.98
CA ALA A 243 -9.80 -21.08 11.53
C ALA A 243 -9.99 -21.06 10.01
N CYS A 244 -9.85 -19.91 9.34
CA CYS A 244 -10.12 -19.81 7.90
C CYS A 244 -9.03 -20.40 7.00
N SER A 245 -7.83 -20.67 7.52
CA SER A 245 -6.69 -21.15 6.72
C SER A 245 -5.90 -22.27 7.39
N GLY A 246 -6.44 -22.93 8.42
CA GLY A 246 -5.71 -23.95 9.18
C GLY A 246 -4.47 -23.42 9.93
N GLY A 247 -4.42 -22.12 10.24
CA GLY A 247 -3.32 -21.47 10.95
C GLY A 247 -2.35 -20.67 10.07
N ASP A 248 -2.28 -20.95 8.76
CA ASP A 248 -1.29 -20.31 7.87
C ASP A 248 -1.41 -18.79 7.79
N LEU A 249 -2.62 -18.26 7.63
CA LEU A 249 -2.88 -16.83 7.59
C LEU A 249 -2.46 -16.14 8.89
N THR A 250 -2.68 -16.78 10.04
CA THR A 250 -2.24 -16.23 11.34
C THR A 250 -0.73 -16.26 11.46
N HIS A 251 -0.10 -17.38 11.10
CA HIS A 251 1.35 -17.52 11.10
C HIS A 251 1.98 -16.45 10.21
N PHE A 252 1.58 -16.39 8.94
CA PHE A 252 2.12 -15.48 7.94
C PHE A 252 1.88 -14.01 8.32
N ALA A 253 0.67 -13.68 8.81
CA ALA A 253 0.38 -12.32 9.24
C ALA A 253 1.28 -11.90 10.41
N ILE A 254 1.41 -12.70 11.47
CA ILE A 254 2.19 -12.30 12.64
C ILE A 254 3.69 -12.28 12.36
N ASN A 255 4.20 -13.30 11.68
CA ASN A 255 5.64 -13.46 11.52
C ASN A 255 6.17 -12.62 10.36
N CYS A 256 5.52 -12.69 9.19
CA CYS A 256 6.01 -12.04 7.97
C CYS A 256 5.46 -10.61 7.83
N ILE A 257 4.15 -10.44 7.87
CA ILE A 257 3.52 -9.14 7.60
C ILE A 257 3.76 -8.16 8.74
N TYR A 258 3.25 -8.46 9.93
CA TYR A 258 3.43 -7.62 11.11
C TYR A 258 4.86 -7.67 11.62
N GLY A 259 5.43 -8.87 11.77
CA GLY A 259 6.75 -9.05 12.33
C GLY A 259 7.85 -8.43 11.48
N GLU A 260 8.03 -8.87 10.24
CA GLU A 260 9.15 -8.39 9.41
C GLU A 260 8.94 -6.98 8.87
N LEU A 261 7.73 -6.66 8.44
CA LEU A 261 7.47 -5.46 7.65
C LEU A 261 6.80 -4.34 8.45
N LEU A 262 5.59 -4.54 8.98
CA LEU A 262 4.79 -3.43 9.54
C LEU A 262 5.32 -2.92 10.89
N ALA A 263 5.83 -3.80 11.77
CA ALA A 263 6.32 -3.45 13.10
C ALA A 263 7.73 -2.83 13.12
N GLU A 264 8.41 -2.76 11.97
CA GLU A 264 9.63 -1.98 11.82
C GLU A 264 9.27 -0.48 11.81
N SER A 265 9.70 0.24 12.84
CA SER A 265 9.23 1.60 13.15
C SER A 265 10.32 2.67 13.09
N SER A 266 11.53 2.33 12.63
CA SER A 266 12.65 3.28 12.56
C SER A 266 12.45 4.42 11.54
N ILE A 267 11.62 4.21 10.50
CA ILE A 267 11.31 5.23 9.47
C ILE A 267 9.85 5.71 9.57
N ILE A 268 8.90 4.78 9.70
CA ILE A 268 7.46 5.05 9.82
C ILE A 268 6.95 4.38 11.09
N GLY A 269 6.47 5.17 12.04
CA GLY A 269 6.01 4.70 13.34
C GLY A 269 4.72 3.88 13.30
N ASP A 270 4.34 3.35 14.46
CA ASP A 270 3.17 2.47 14.59
C ASP A 270 1.87 3.20 14.23
N LEU A 271 1.69 4.46 14.65
CA LEU A 271 0.49 5.26 14.35
C LEU A 271 0.33 5.51 12.85
N GLU A 272 1.40 5.95 12.18
CA GLU A 272 1.41 6.18 10.74
C GLU A 272 1.17 4.87 9.98
N THR A 273 1.71 3.76 10.49
CA THR A 273 1.48 2.42 9.93
C THR A 273 0.01 2.00 10.04
N GLY A 274 -0.62 2.19 11.20
CA GLY A 274 -2.04 1.87 11.37
C GLY A 274 -2.96 2.74 10.51
N LEU A 275 -2.66 4.03 10.38
CA LEU A 275 -3.38 4.92 9.47
C LEU A 275 -3.16 4.56 8.00
N LEU A 276 -1.96 4.10 7.64
CA LEU A 276 -1.63 3.59 6.31
C LEU A 276 -2.46 2.33 5.99
N GLU A 277 -2.54 1.37 6.91
CA GLU A 277 -3.41 0.19 6.75
C GLU A 277 -4.87 0.60 6.56
N PHE A 278 -5.34 1.57 7.37
CA PHE A 278 -6.70 2.09 7.27
C PHE A 278 -7.00 2.69 5.88
N VAL A 279 -6.15 3.59 5.36
CA VAL A 279 -6.42 4.23 4.06
C VAL A 279 -6.34 3.25 2.89
N CYS A 280 -5.46 2.24 2.97
CA CYS A 280 -5.41 1.17 1.97
C CYS A 280 -6.72 0.38 1.94
N CYS A 281 -7.21 -0.07 3.10
CA CYS A 281 -8.47 -0.82 3.17
C CYS A 281 -9.69 0.04 2.81
N LEU A 282 -9.67 1.33 3.15
CA LEU A 282 -10.73 2.27 2.77
C LEU A 282 -10.78 2.45 1.25
N ALA A 283 -9.63 2.72 0.63
CA ALA A 283 -9.51 2.89 -0.82
C ALA A 283 -9.89 1.63 -1.61
N ASP A 284 -9.59 0.45 -1.08
CA ASP A 284 -9.90 -0.85 -1.71
C ASP A 284 -11.35 -1.31 -1.45
N GLY A 285 -12.16 -0.54 -0.70
CA GLY A 285 -13.55 -0.89 -0.38
C GLY A 285 -13.69 -2.08 0.60
N CYS A 286 -12.61 -2.48 1.27
CA CYS A 286 -12.60 -3.56 2.25
C CYS A 286 -13.11 -3.09 3.63
N ALA A 287 -14.41 -2.83 3.74
CA ALA A 287 -14.99 -2.17 4.90
C ALA A 287 -14.75 -2.86 6.26
N PRO A 288 -14.80 -4.21 6.39
CA PRO A 288 -14.51 -4.86 7.67
C PRO A 288 -13.08 -4.59 8.16
N GLN A 289 -12.12 -4.60 7.24
CA GLN A 289 -10.71 -4.31 7.52
C GLN A 289 -10.50 -2.81 7.77
N ALA A 290 -11.11 -1.94 6.95
CA ALA A 290 -11.06 -0.50 7.13
C ALA A 290 -11.59 -0.09 8.52
N LYS A 291 -12.70 -0.68 8.96
CA LYS A 291 -13.25 -0.48 10.30
C LYS A 291 -12.28 -0.95 11.40
N GLY A 292 -11.69 -2.14 11.24
CA GLY A 292 -10.69 -2.68 12.15
C GLY A 292 -9.51 -1.74 12.32
N HIS A 293 -8.92 -1.28 11.22
CA HIS A 293 -7.78 -0.37 11.22
C HIS A 293 -8.15 1.06 11.64
N PHE A 294 -9.36 1.55 11.38
CA PHE A 294 -9.83 2.84 11.90
C PHE A 294 -9.78 2.87 13.43
N PHE A 295 -10.38 1.87 14.09
CA PHE A 295 -10.31 1.76 15.56
C PHE A 295 -8.91 1.39 16.03
N GLY A 296 -8.15 0.64 15.22
CA GLY A 296 -6.73 0.39 15.46
C GLY A 296 -5.89 1.67 15.53
N SER A 297 -6.10 2.61 14.61
CA SER A 297 -5.46 3.93 14.64
C SER A 297 -5.82 4.70 15.90
N VAL A 298 -7.08 4.63 16.37
CA VAL A 298 -7.49 5.21 17.67
C VAL A 298 -6.68 4.58 18.81
N ASN A 299 -6.56 3.26 18.86
CA ASN A 299 -5.77 2.55 19.88
C ASN A 299 -4.28 2.88 19.83
N LEU A 300 -3.78 3.30 18.66
CA LEU A 300 -2.41 3.74 18.45
C LEU A 300 -2.19 5.23 18.75
N GLY A 301 -3.24 5.97 19.12
CA GLY A 301 -3.17 7.36 19.54
C GLY A 301 -3.71 8.38 18.54
N ALA A 302 -4.37 7.96 17.45
CA ALA A 302 -4.96 8.90 16.51
C ALA A 302 -6.08 9.71 17.17
N GLY A 303 -5.94 11.04 17.15
CA GLY A 303 -7.00 11.96 17.53
C GLY A 303 -8.11 12.05 16.49
N ARG A 304 -9.27 12.62 16.88
CA ARG A 304 -10.39 12.87 15.96
C ARG A 304 -9.98 13.71 14.76
N GLY A 305 -9.17 14.76 14.97
CA GLY A 305 -8.69 15.64 13.90
C GLY A 305 -7.84 14.90 12.87
N THR A 306 -6.88 14.09 13.33
CA THR A 306 -6.05 13.25 12.46
C THR A 306 -6.87 12.28 11.62
N LEU A 307 -7.83 11.57 12.23
CA LEU A 307 -8.71 10.65 11.50
C LEU A 307 -9.59 11.37 10.48
N ARG A 308 -10.13 12.54 10.84
CA ARG A 308 -10.90 13.39 9.91
C ARG A 308 -10.05 13.81 8.72
N ALA A 309 -8.83 14.30 8.97
CA ALA A 309 -7.87 14.67 7.93
C ALA A 309 -7.51 13.47 7.04
N THR A 310 -7.31 12.29 7.62
CA THR A 310 -7.07 11.04 6.88
C THR A 310 -8.23 10.68 5.95
N VAL A 311 -9.47 10.71 6.42
CA VAL A 311 -10.66 10.42 5.57
C VAL A 311 -10.82 11.45 4.46
N ARG A 312 -10.62 12.75 4.77
CA ARG A 312 -10.65 13.83 3.77
C ARG A 312 -9.55 13.67 2.73
N LEU A 313 -8.34 13.26 3.14
CA LEU A 313 -7.22 12.98 2.24
C LEU A 313 -7.57 11.85 1.28
N THR A 314 -8.13 10.75 1.79
CA THR A 314 -8.56 9.62 0.96
C THR A 314 -9.60 10.04 -0.08
N ASP A 315 -10.61 10.81 0.34
CA ASP A 315 -11.65 11.34 -0.54
C ASP A 315 -11.08 12.29 -1.61
N GLU A 316 -10.18 13.19 -1.22
CA GLU A 316 -9.59 14.18 -2.11
C GLU A 316 -8.63 13.54 -3.12
N VAL A 317 -7.80 12.58 -2.71
CA VAL A 317 -6.97 11.83 -3.65
C VAL A 317 -7.85 11.06 -4.64
N ALA A 318 -8.89 10.37 -4.17
CA ALA A 318 -9.82 9.64 -5.02
C ALA A 318 -10.47 10.58 -6.06
N ARG A 319 -10.92 11.75 -5.62
CA ARG A 319 -11.51 12.79 -6.48
C ARG A 319 -10.53 13.28 -7.56
N GLN A 320 -9.30 13.62 -7.17
CA GLN A 320 -8.29 14.13 -8.11
C GLN A 320 -7.87 13.08 -9.15
N VAL A 321 -7.88 11.79 -8.81
CA VAL A 321 -7.48 10.71 -9.71
C VAL A 321 -8.65 10.00 -10.41
N HIS A 322 -9.88 10.48 -10.18
CA HIS A 322 -11.13 9.92 -10.66
C HIS A 322 -11.28 8.43 -10.30
N ALA A 323 -11.01 8.08 -9.04
CA ALA A 323 -11.26 6.75 -8.51
C ALA A 323 -12.65 6.66 -7.87
N GLU A 324 -13.19 5.44 -7.83
CA GLU A 324 -14.41 5.14 -7.07
C GLU A 324 -14.22 5.41 -5.59
N ARG A 325 -15.33 5.71 -4.90
CA ARG A 325 -15.35 6.01 -3.47
C ARG A 325 -16.38 5.12 -2.76
N PRO A 326 -16.08 3.84 -2.52
CA PRO A 326 -17.02 2.86 -1.95
C PRO A 326 -17.63 3.23 -0.60
N TRP A 327 -17.02 4.18 0.13
CA TRP A 327 -17.51 4.68 1.42
C TRP A 327 -18.40 5.93 1.31
N ARG A 328 -18.64 6.45 0.10
CA ARG A 328 -19.58 7.55 -0.14
C ARG A 328 -20.90 6.97 -0.62
N ASP A 329 -21.99 7.39 0.02
CA ASP A 329 -23.35 7.20 -0.49
C ASP A 329 -23.59 8.21 -1.63
N GLU A 330 -22.86 8.06 -2.73
CA GLU A 330 -23.31 8.66 -3.98
C GLU A 330 -24.40 7.72 -4.51
N ALA A 331 -25.64 8.20 -4.44
CA ALA A 331 -26.80 7.54 -4.99
C ALA A 331 -26.65 7.53 -6.52
N ASP A 332 -25.88 6.58 -7.03
CA ASP A 332 -26.07 6.13 -8.40
C ASP A 332 -27.42 5.41 -8.43
N GLU A 333 -28.27 5.81 -9.38
CA GLU A 333 -29.68 5.40 -9.51
C GLU A 333 -29.88 3.89 -9.76
N ASP A 334 -28.78 3.14 -9.89
CA ASP A 334 -28.76 1.69 -9.95
C ASP A 334 -28.49 1.15 -8.54
N GLU A 335 -29.56 0.90 -7.78
CA GLU A 335 -29.50 0.27 -6.45
C GLU A 335 -28.78 -1.10 -6.55
N ASP A 336 -27.48 -1.13 -6.22
CA ASP A 336 -26.80 -2.38 -5.86
C ASP A 336 -27.49 -2.91 -4.59
N GLU A 337 -28.46 -3.82 -4.76
CA GLU A 337 -29.27 -4.44 -3.69
C GLU A 337 -28.41 -5.08 -2.57
N ASP A 338 -27.13 -5.34 -2.83
CA ASP A 338 -26.18 -5.96 -1.89
C ASP A 338 -25.39 -4.95 -1.03
N ARG A 339 -25.53 -3.63 -1.23
CA ARG A 339 -24.76 -2.62 -0.49
C ARG A 339 -25.37 -2.38 0.90
N ASP A 340 -24.73 -2.85 1.97
CA ASP A 340 -25.14 -2.57 3.35
C ASP A 340 -24.87 -1.10 3.72
N PRO A 341 -25.89 -0.23 3.86
CA PRO A 341 -25.71 1.19 4.20
C PRO A 341 -25.11 1.40 5.60
N GLY A 342 -25.04 0.34 6.41
CA GLY A 342 -24.45 0.34 7.74
C GLY A 342 -22.93 0.17 7.75
N GLU A 343 -22.33 -0.26 6.65
CA GLU A 343 -20.95 -0.78 6.64
C GLU A 343 -19.91 0.31 6.94
N TRP A 344 -20.16 1.54 6.46
CA TRP A 344 -19.25 2.68 6.55
C TRP A 344 -19.59 3.68 7.67
N ARG A 345 -20.65 3.46 8.45
CA ARG A 345 -21.12 4.36 9.53
C ARG A 345 -20.09 4.65 10.64
N PHE A 346 -18.99 3.89 10.71
CA PHE A 346 -17.92 4.20 11.64
C PHE A 346 -17.21 5.52 11.30
N LEU A 347 -17.24 5.96 10.04
CA LEU A 347 -16.66 7.23 9.58
C LEU A 347 -17.41 8.44 10.15
N ASP A 348 -18.71 8.32 10.41
CA ASP A 348 -19.54 9.40 10.98
C ASP A 348 -18.98 9.94 12.30
N ARG A 349 -18.26 9.09 13.05
CA ARG A 349 -17.62 9.45 14.33
C ARG A 349 -16.62 10.60 14.20
N VAL A 350 -16.06 10.79 13.02
CA VAL A 350 -15.06 11.84 12.73
C VAL A 350 -15.49 12.74 11.59
N MET A 351 -16.62 12.50 10.94
CA MET A 351 -17.12 13.32 9.83
C MET A 351 -18.28 14.23 10.24
N VAL A 352 -19.07 13.87 11.25
CA VAL A 352 -20.07 14.76 11.85
C VAL A 352 -19.36 15.78 12.75
N GLU A 353 -19.74 17.05 12.63
CA GLU A 353 -19.23 18.16 13.44
C GLU A 353 -19.68 18.08 14.90
#